data_AF-A0A9D2LU42-F1
#
_entry.id   AF-A0A9D2LU42-F1
#
_cell.length_a   1.000
_cell.length_b   1.000
_cell.length_c   1.000
_cell.angle_alpha   90.00
_cell.angle_beta   90.00
_cell.angle_gamma   90.00
#
_symmetry.space_group_name_H-M   'P 1'
#
loop_
_entity.id
_entity.type
_entity.pdbx_description
1 polymer ?
#
loop_
_entity_poly.entity_id
_entity_poly.type
_entity_poly.pdbx_seq_one_letter_code
_entity_poly.pdbx_strand_id
1 'polypeptide(L)'
;MVPKIISGLHISLLGMGLYKLLKKACLGIWPSGMISLIIMLGYGIMTGGSVSTMRAVCMFLLSVGAQLLGRCYDMHTALALSAVLVLLDSPACLYNSSFLLSFGAVVGLGAVAPVLLKASGTNNKTVQTFLSSFAVQLFTLPVLLWFYGEVSLAGILLNLLVLPTVGVVLACGAAGILAGLVCLPLAWFIVLPGRILLIVYEKLCALAGRLPLCTWIGGVPKVWQIVIYYGLLGAALFGLWKLEKKKEEKKQRGKILIKAVCLFAMAAGAGILGWHPLDSLKITCLDVGQGDGIVVETPEGYCFLVDGGSSNKSDVGQYQILPYLKSQGISHIDGIFISHTDDDHISGVRQILEYSRDGLTTVRVKRLFLPKWKERPGAHKDLETLALSAGAEVFHVDRGDLFRGGRAEFSVLAPLGDGEEDSNENGMVLLLRYGEFKGLFTGDIGEEREKKLLPYIGIVDFLKVGHHGSRYSTSEVFLEKLRPKIGVISCSDSNTYGHPSPETIERLENAGCQVEYTMKNGAITIKVKEKMIFIERFVKE
;
A
#
# COMPACT_ATOMS: atom_id res chain seq x y z
N MET A 1 3.47 2.19 -11.75
CA MET A 1 2.59 2.98 -12.65
C MET A 1 1.53 3.66 -11.79
N VAL A 2 1.62 4.97 -11.53
CA VAL A 2 0.64 5.70 -10.71
C VAL A 2 -0.68 5.77 -11.49
N PRO A 3 -1.83 5.30 -10.96
CA PRO A 3 -3.10 5.46 -11.64
C PRO A 3 -3.38 6.95 -11.84
N LYS A 4 -3.41 7.40 -13.10
CA LYS A 4 -3.87 8.74 -13.46
C LYS A 4 -5.37 8.81 -13.24
N ILE A 5 -5.79 9.20 -12.04
CA ILE A 5 -7.21 9.43 -11.73
C ILE A 5 -7.61 10.80 -12.29
N ILE A 6 -7.94 10.84 -13.59
CA ILE A 6 -8.57 12.03 -14.19
C ILE A 6 -9.99 12.09 -13.64
N SER A 7 -10.25 13.09 -12.79
CA SER A 7 -11.55 13.22 -12.14
C SER A 7 -12.63 13.70 -13.12
N GLY A 8 -13.89 13.35 -12.84
CA GLY A 8 -15.03 13.88 -13.59
C GLY A 8 -15.12 15.42 -13.58
N LEU A 9 -14.44 16.08 -12.63
CA LEU A 9 -14.29 17.53 -12.59
C LEU A 9 -13.55 18.06 -13.83
N HIS A 10 -12.51 17.37 -14.31
CA HIS A 10 -11.74 17.80 -15.49
C HIS A 10 -12.61 17.77 -16.75
N ILE A 11 -13.31 16.65 -16.95
CA ILE A 11 -14.22 16.47 -18.10
C ILE A 11 -15.43 17.39 -17.99
N SER A 12 -15.94 17.64 -16.79
CA SER A 12 -17.00 18.63 -16.59
C SER A 12 -16.50 20.05 -16.87
N LEU A 13 -15.32 20.44 -16.41
CA LEU A 13 -14.77 21.79 -16.62
C LEU A 13 -14.46 22.03 -18.10
N LEU A 14 -13.75 21.11 -18.75
CA LEU A 14 -13.39 21.21 -20.16
C LEU A 14 -14.63 21.07 -21.04
N GLY A 15 -15.43 20.02 -20.85
CA GLY A 15 -16.60 19.74 -21.68
C GLY A 15 -17.73 20.73 -21.48
N MET A 16 -18.19 20.94 -20.25
CA MET A 16 -19.30 21.89 -19.97
C MET A 16 -18.85 23.34 -20.13
N GLY A 17 -17.58 23.63 -19.83
CA GLY A 17 -16.99 24.95 -20.08
C GLY A 17 -16.97 25.27 -21.57
N LEU A 18 -16.47 24.35 -22.41
CA LEU A 18 -16.49 24.47 -23.86
C LEU A 18 -17.92 24.61 -24.40
N TYR A 19 -18.84 23.74 -23.99
CA TYR A 19 -20.24 23.79 -24.41
C TYR A 19 -20.89 25.15 -24.09
N LYS A 20 -20.67 25.68 -22.89
CA LYS A 20 -21.18 27.01 -22.50
C LYS A 20 -20.51 28.15 -23.26
N LEU A 21 -19.20 28.04 -23.55
CA LEU A 21 -18.45 29.04 -24.28
C LEU A 21 -18.92 29.12 -25.75
N LEU A 22 -19.09 27.97 -26.41
CA LEU A 22 -19.63 27.90 -27.77
C LEU A 22 -21.04 28.49 -27.84
N LYS A 23 -21.91 28.18 -26.86
CA LYS A 23 -23.24 28.81 -26.77
C LYS A 23 -23.18 30.32 -26.58
N LYS A 24 -22.23 30.83 -25.79
CA LYS A 24 -22.01 32.28 -25.62
C LYS A 24 -21.46 32.94 -26.87
N ALA A 25 -20.71 32.22 -27.69
CA ALA A 25 -20.25 32.65 -29.01
C ALA A 25 -21.35 32.56 -30.09
N CYS A 26 -22.63 32.53 -29.70
CA CYS A 26 -23.80 32.45 -30.56
C CYS A 26 -23.94 31.18 -31.42
N LEU A 27 -23.20 30.11 -31.12
CA LEU A 27 -23.47 28.79 -31.72
C LEU A 27 -24.75 28.22 -31.08
N GLY A 28 -25.67 27.73 -31.91
CA GLY A 28 -26.89 27.07 -31.45
C GLY A 28 -26.62 25.89 -30.52
N ILE A 29 -27.67 25.40 -29.85
CA ILE A 29 -27.59 24.27 -28.91
C ILE A 29 -26.98 23.03 -29.57
N TRP A 30 -27.41 22.72 -30.80
CA TRP A 30 -26.95 21.58 -31.58
C TRP A 30 -25.47 21.64 -31.98
N PRO A 31 -24.98 22.68 -32.69
CA PRO A 31 -23.55 22.80 -33.02
C PRO A 31 -22.65 22.80 -31.79
N SER A 32 -23.01 23.57 -30.76
CA SER A 32 -22.25 23.63 -29.51
C SER A 32 -22.13 22.27 -28.84
N GLY A 33 -23.25 21.52 -28.81
CA GLY A 33 -23.29 20.18 -28.26
C GLY A 33 -22.42 19.22 -29.04
N MET A 34 -22.61 19.10 -30.36
CA MET A 34 -21.87 18.15 -31.19
C MET A 34 -20.35 18.38 -31.14
N ILE A 35 -19.90 19.64 -31.24
CA ILE A 35 -18.48 19.98 -31.14
C ILE A 35 -17.92 19.55 -29.78
N SER A 36 -18.64 19.84 -28.70
CA SER A 36 -18.21 19.47 -27.35
C SER A 36 -18.17 17.95 -27.15
N LEU A 37 -19.13 17.21 -27.69
CA LEU A 37 -19.17 15.74 -27.64
C LEU A 37 -17.96 15.13 -28.36
N ILE A 38 -17.66 15.59 -29.59
CA ILE A 38 -16.53 15.11 -30.39
C ILE A 38 -15.21 15.40 -29.69
N ILE A 39 -15.02 16.63 -29.22
CA ILE A 39 -13.79 17.03 -28.52
C ILE A 39 -13.62 16.22 -27.24
N MET A 40 -14.68 16.00 -26.46
CA MET A 40 -14.55 15.24 -25.21
C MET A 40 -14.30 13.74 -25.45
N LEU A 41 -14.87 13.16 -26.50
CA LEU A 41 -14.54 11.79 -26.90
C LEU A 41 -13.08 11.69 -27.34
N GLY A 42 -12.62 12.61 -28.18
CA GLY A 42 -11.22 12.69 -28.60
C GLY A 42 -10.26 12.88 -27.42
N TYR A 43 -10.61 13.74 -26.46
CA TYR A 43 -9.86 13.90 -25.22
C TYR A 43 -9.78 12.59 -24.41
N GLY A 44 -10.90 11.87 -24.30
CA GLY A 44 -10.95 10.57 -23.62
C GLY A 44 -9.94 9.59 -24.18
N ILE A 45 -9.94 9.44 -25.50
CA ILE A 45 -9.01 8.58 -26.25
C ILE A 45 -7.56 9.07 -26.10
N MET A 46 -7.32 10.37 -26.28
CA MET A 46 -5.99 10.99 -26.18
C MET A 46 -5.36 10.77 -24.80
N THR A 47 -6.14 10.76 -23.72
CA THR A 47 -5.63 10.51 -22.37
C THR A 47 -5.33 9.03 -22.06
N GLY A 48 -5.42 8.15 -23.08
CA GLY A 48 -5.16 6.71 -22.96
C GLY A 48 -6.37 5.90 -22.51
N GLY A 49 -7.59 6.46 -22.58
CA GLY A 49 -8.81 5.68 -22.38
C GLY A 49 -8.98 5.08 -20.98
N SER A 50 -8.40 5.68 -19.94
CA SER A 50 -8.52 5.14 -18.57
C SER A 50 -10.00 4.99 -18.17
N VAL A 51 -10.32 3.96 -17.37
CA VAL A 51 -11.69 3.65 -16.95
C VAL A 51 -12.39 4.86 -16.32
N SER A 52 -11.70 5.61 -15.46
CA SER A 52 -12.26 6.82 -14.83
C SER A 52 -12.54 7.93 -15.83
N THR A 53 -11.68 8.09 -16.84
CA THR A 53 -11.87 9.04 -17.94
C THR A 53 -13.09 8.64 -18.77
N MET A 54 -13.16 7.38 -19.22
CA MET A 54 -14.22 6.90 -20.10
C MET A 54 -15.58 6.96 -19.42
N ARG A 55 -15.67 6.61 -18.13
CA ARG A 55 -16.90 6.83 -17.34
C ARG A 55 -17.34 8.29 -17.38
N ALA A 56 -16.43 9.22 -17.11
CA ALA A 56 -16.76 10.64 -17.07
C ALA A 56 -17.10 11.21 -18.47
N VAL A 57 -16.44 10.74 -19.53
CA VAL A 57 -16.81 11.08 -20.92
C VAL A 57 -18.21 10.56 -21.21
N CYS A 58 -18.51 9.28 -20.97
CA CYS A 58 -19.85 8.71 -21.18
C CYS A 58 -20.94 9.51 -20.43
N MET A 59 -20.71 9.82 -19.15
CA MET A 59 -21.66 10.62 -18.36
C MET A 59 -21.83 12.04 -18.92
N PHE A 60 -20.75 12.67 -19.41
CA PHE A 60 -20.82 13.96 -20.08
C PHE A 60 -21.60 13.88 -21.41
N LEU A 61 -21.33 12.86 -22.23
CA LEU A 61 -22.03 12.63 -23.49
C LEU A 61 -23.54 12.49 -23.26
N LEU A 62 -23.94 11.73 -22.24
CA LEU A 62 -25.34 11.57 -21.84
C LEU A 62 -25.94 12.87 -21.29
N SER A 63 -25.17 13.64 -20.52
CA SER A 63 -25.64 14.93 -20.00
C SER A 63 -25.90 15.96 -21.10
N VAL A 64 -25.03 16.07 -22.09
CA VAL A 64 -25.21 17.00 -23.22
C VAL A 64 -26.25 16.44 -24.19
N GLY A 65 -26.22 15.14 -24.48
CA GLY A 65 -27.21 14.46 -25.32
C GLY A 65 -28.63 14.61 -24.78
N ALA A 66 -28.83 14.50 -23.46
CA ALA A 66 -30.12 14.76 -22.83
C ALA A 66 -30.61 16.20 -23.09
N GLN A 67 -29.73 17.20 -22.99
CA GLN A 67 -30.08 18.59 -23.30
C GLN A 67 -30.42 18.80 -24.78
N LEU A 68 -29.67 18.18 -25.70
CA LEU A 68 -29.95 18.25 -27.15
C LEU A 68 -31.32 17.66 -27.49
N LEU A 69 -31.68 16.56 -26.83
CA LEU A 69 -32.94 15.85 -27.04
C LEU A 69 -34.11 16.40 -26.19
N GLY A 70 -33.89 17.46 -25.40
CA GLY A 70 -34.90 18.02 -24.50
C GLY A 70 -35.33 17.09 -23.36
N ARG A 71 -34.47 16.15 -22.95
CA ARG A 71 -34.69 15.20 -21.85
C ARG A 71 -33.97 15.63 -20.56
N CYS A 72 -34.43 15.09 -19.43
CA CYS A 72 -33.75 15.26 -18.14
C CYS A 72 -32.57 14.29 -18.01
N TYR A 73 -31.46 14.75 -17.45
CA TYR A 73 -30.32 13.91 -17.11
C TYR A 73 -30.55 13.21 -15.77
N ASP A 74 -30.45 11.88 -15.76
CA ASP A 74 -30.43 11.07 -14.53
C ASP A 74 -29.04 10.46 -14.31
N MET A 75 -28.45 10.78 -13.16
CA MET A 75 -27.08 10.38 -12.84
C MET A 75 -26.93 8.87 -12.67
N HIS A 76 -27.92 8.19 -12.09
CA HIS A 76 -27.84 6.76 -11.81
C HIS A 76 -27.92 5.94 -13.11
N THR A 77 -28.84 6.33 -14.00
CA THR A 77 -28.96 5.75 -15.34
C THR A 77 -27.68 5.98 -16.15
N ALA A 78 -27.12 7.20 -16.10
CA ALA A 78 -25.86 7.50 -16.78
C ALA A 78 -24.68 6.68 -16.24
N LEU A 79 -24.60 6.51 -14.92
CA LEU A 79 -23.59 5.68 -14.27
C LEU A 79 -23.74 4.21 -14.68
N ALA A 80 -24.95 3.66 -14.62
CA ALA A 80 -25.22 2.28 -14.98
C ALA A 80 -24.89 1.99 -16.45
N LEU A 81 -25.33 2.86 -17.37
CA LEU A 81 -24.99 2.72 -18.79
C LEU A 81 -23.48 2.82 -19.02
N SER A 82 -22.79 3.77 -18.37
CA SER A 82 -21.34 3.87 -18.48
C SER A 82 -20.62 2.63 -17.94
N ALA A 83 -21.12 1.99 -16.88
CA ALA A 83 -20.57 0.75 -16.36
C ALA A 83 -20.75 -0.39 -17.38
N VAL A 84 -21.95 -0.54 -17.95
CA VAL A 84 -22.23 -1.55 -18.97
C VAL A 84 -21.30 -1.38 -20.17
N LEU A 85 -21.15 -0.15 -20.69
CA LEU A 85 -20.29 0.10 -21.84
C LEU A 85 -18.82 -0.23 -21.58
N VAL A 86 -18.29 0.13 -20.40
CA VAL A 86 -16.90 -0.19 -20.02
C VAL A 86 -16.72 -1.70 -19.81
N LEU A 87 -17.69 -2.38 -19.20
CA LEU A 87 -17.60 -3.82 -18.92
C LEU A 87 -17.84 -4.69 -20.15
N LEU A 88 -18.56 -4.21 -21.15
CA LEU A 88 -18.68 -4.87 -22.44
C LEU A 88 -17.35 -4.90 -23.19
N ASP A 89 -16.53 -3.85 -23.05
CA ASP A 89 -15.19 -3.78 -23.64
C ASP A 89 -14.19 -4.66 -22.87
N SER A 90 -14.19 -4.57 -21.53
CA SER A 90 -13.33 -5.41 -20.69
C SER A 90 -13.99 -5.78 -19.36
N PRO A 91 -14.52 -7.02 -19.22
CA PRO A 91 -15.11 -7.48 -17.97
C PRO A 91 -14.12 -7.49 -16.79
N ALA A 92 -12.83 -7.62 -17.07
CA ALA A 92 -11.76 -7.60 -16.08
C ALA A 92 -11.65 -6.24 -15.34
N CYS A 93 -12.24 -5.16 -15.88
CA CYS A 93 -12.28 -3.88 -15.20
C CYS A 93 -12.94 -3.95 -13.80
N LEU A 94 -13.78 -4.95 -13.51
CA LEU A 94 -14.33 -5.17 -12.16
C LEU A 94 -13.26 -5.38 -11.08
N TYR A 95 -12.10 -5.90 -11.45
CA TYR A 95 -10.97 -6.12 -10.54
C TYR A 95 -10.00 -4.93 -10.50
N ASN A 96 -10.25 -3.87 -11.26
CA ASN A 96 -9.38 -2.71 -11.33
C ASN A 96 -9.78 -1.66 -10.28
N SER A 97 -8.80 -1.19 -9.50
CA SER A 97 -9.02 -0.14 -8.50
C SER A 97 -9.59 1.15 -9.10
N SER A 98 -9.21 1.51 -10.32
CA SER A 98 -9.70 2.71 -11.02
C SER A 98 -11.19 2.63 -11.33
N PHE A 99 -11.70 1.44 -11.69
CA PHE A 99 -13.14 1.22 -11.88
C PHE A 99 -13.87 1.37 -10.54
N LEU A 100 -13.47 0.58 -9.54
CA LEU A 100 -14.17 0.51 -8.25
C LEU A 100 -14.15 1.87 -7.51
N LEU A 101 -13.03 2.58 -7.53
CA LEU A 101 -12.94 3.91 -6.91
C LEU A 101 -13.74 4.96 -7.68
N SER A 102 -13.69 4.96 -9.02
CA SER A 102 -14.36 5.99 -9.81
C SER A 102 -15.88 5.84 -9.78
N PHE A 103 -16.39 4.61 -9.99
CA PHE A 103 -17.82 4.31 -9.89
C PHE A 103 -18.30 4.41 -8.45
N GLY A 104 -17.55 3.86 -7.49
CA GLY A 104 -17.85 3.96 -6.06
C GLY A 104 -17.94 5.40 -5.57
N ALA A 105 -17.09 6.31 -6.03
CA ALA A 105 -17.19 7.72 -5.68
C ALA A 105 -18.49 8.36 -6.16
N VAL A 106 -18.96 8.04 -7.37
CA VAL A 106 -20.25 8.56 -7.87
C VAL A 106 -21.42 7.97 -7.08
N VAL A 107 -21.37 6.69 -6.71
CA VAL A 107 -22.38 6.07 -5.84
C VAL A 107 -22.38 6.71 -4.45
N GLY A 108 -21.20 6.95 -3.85
CA GLY A 108 -21.07 7.66 -2.58
C GLY A 108 -21.68 9.07 -2.64
N LEU A 109 -21.44 9.80 -3.74
CA LEU A 109 -22.02 11.13 -3.95
C LEU A 109 -23.54 11.09 -4.18
N GLY A 110 -24.06 10.08 -4.86
CA GLY A 110 -25.48 9.96 -5.20
C GLY A 110 -26.37 9.38 -4.10
N ALA A 111 -25.85 8.41 -3.34
CA ALA A 111 -26.63 7.66 -2.35
C ALA A 111 -26.30 8.06 -0.91
N VAL A 112 -25.02 8.30 -0.57
CA VAL A 112 -24.58 8.55 0.81
C VAL A 112 -24.63 10.05 1.14
N ALA A 113 -24.09 10.90 0.27
CA ALA A 113 -24.01 12.34 0.54
C ALA A 113 -25.37 13.01 0.82
N PRO A 114 -26.46 12.74 0.06
CA PRO A 114 -27.74 13.40 0.30
C PRO A 114 -28.32 13.10 1.68
N VAL A 115 -28.11 11.89 2.20
CA VAL A 115 -28.57 11.47 3.54
C VAL A 115 -27.77 12.20 4.62
N LEU A 116 -26.44 12.28 4.49
CA LEU A 116 -25.60 12.99 5.45
C LEU A 116 -25.89 14.50 5.46
N LEU A 117 -26.08 15.10 4.28
CA LEU A 117 -26.36 16.53 4.13
C LEU A 117 -27.68 16.90 4.80
N LYS A 118 -28.75 16.17 4.49
CA LYS A 118 -30.06 16.40 5.11
C LYS A 118 -30.05 16.11 6.62
N ALA A 119 -29.35 15.06 7.07
CA ALA A 119 -29.25 14.73 8.48
C ALA A 119 -28.50 15.79 9.28
N SER A 120 -27.54 16.49 8.66
CA SER A 120 -26.82 17.58 9.30
C SER A 120 -27.69 18.82 9.51
N GLY A 121 -28.65 19.07 8.60
CA GLY A 121 -29.53 20.25 8.63
C GLY A 121 -28.79 21.59 8.37
N THR A 122 -27.55 21.54 7.90
CA THR A 122 -26.73 22.74 7.69
C THR A 122 -26.89 23.33 6.29
N ASN A 123 -26.95 24.67 6.23
CA ASN A 123 -26.92 25.43 4.98
C ASN A 123 -25.51 25.96 4.65
N ASN A 124 -24.51 25.68 5.49
CA ASN A 124 -23.14 26.15 5.25
C ASN A 124 -22.48 25.34 4.11
N LYS A 125 -22.19 26.01 2.99
CA LYS A 125 -21.56 25.41 1.80
C LYS A 125 -20.27 24.65 2.11
N THR A 126 -19.44 25.17 3.01
CA THR A 126 -18.17 24.54 3.40
C THR A 126 -18.42 23.18 4.07
N VAL A 127 -19.42 23.12 4.97
CA VAL A 127 -19.80 21.87 5.64
C VAL A 127 -20.43 20.90 4.66
N GLN A 128 -21.21 21.39 3.68
CA GLN A 128 -21.80 20.53 2.65
C GLN A 128 -20.72 19.89 1.73
N THR A 129 -19.70 20.66 1.34
CA THR A 129 -18.56 20.13 0.58
C THR A 129 -17.80 19.08 1.40
N PHE A 130 -17.54 19.36 2.68
CA PHE A 130 -16.90 18.40 3.57
C PHE A 130 -17.71 17.11 3.71
N LEU A 131 -19.02 17.19 3.96
CA LEU A 131 -19.89 16.01 4.07
C LEU A 131 -19.96 15.21 2.77
N SER A 132 -19.89 15.87 1.61
CA SER A 132 -19.84 15.19 0.32
C SER A 132 -18.51 14.44 0.12
N SER A 133 -17.37 15.06 0.46
CA SER A 133 -16.06 14.39 0.46
C SER A 133 -16.02 13.21 1.44
N PHE A 134 -16.59 13.39 2.63
CA PHE A 134 -16.70 12.33 3.63
C PHE A 134 -17.59 11.17 3.16
N ALA A 135 -18.70 11.45 2.48
CA ALA A 135 -19.58 10.45 1.91
C ALA A 135 -18.89 9.56 0.86
N VAL A 136 -18.11 10.19 -0.03
CA VAL A 136 -17.27 9.48 -1.00
C VAL A 136 -16.28 8.59 -0.27
N GLN A 137 -15.58 9.14 0.72
CA GLN A 137 -14.57 8.42 1.49
C GLN A 137 -15.14 7.21 2.22
N LEU A 138 -16.31 7.35 2.87
CA LEU A 138 -16.99 6.22 3.51
C LEU A 138 -17.30 5.12 2.49
N PHE A 139 -17.89 5.47 1.35
CA PHE A 139 -18.30 4.46 0.39
C PHE A 139 -17.09 3.73 -0.25
N THR A 140 -15.99 4.44 -0.51
CA THR A 140 -14.79 3.88 -1.13
C THR A 140 -13.79 3.30 -0.14
N LEU A 141 -14.02 3.42 1.18
CA LEU A 141 -13.07 3.01 2.22
C LEU A 141 -12.61 1.55 2.09
N PRO A 142 -13.50 0.55 1.93
CA PRO A 142 -13.07 -0.84 1.77
C PRO A 142 -12.21 -1.06 0.53
N VAL A 143 -12.52 -0.35 -0.57
CA VAL A 143 -11.76 -0.45 -1.83
C VAL A 143 -10.36 0.13 -1.67
N LEU A 144 -10.23 1.28 -1.00
CA LEU A 144 -8.92 1.87 -0.71
C LEU A 144 -8.05 0.92 0.13
N LEU A 145 -8.61 0.36 1.20
CA LEU A 145 -7.89 -0.60 2.05
C LEU A 145 -7.55 -1.90 1.31
N TRP A 146 -8.44 -2.41 0.45
CA TRP A 146 -8.21 -3.63 -0.33
C TRP A 146 -7.01 -3.52 -1.28
N PHE A 147 -6.84 -2.38 -1.96
CA PHE A 147 -5.77 -2.22 -2.96
C PHE A 147 -4.48 -1.63 -2.38
N TYR A 148 -4.57 -0.78 -1.35
CA TYR A 148 -3.41 -0.02 -0.87
C TYR A 148 -3.04 -0.34 0.59
N GLY A 149 -3.91 -1.02 1.35
CA GLY A 149 -3.72 -1.27 2.79
C GLY A 149 -3.74 0.00 3.67
N GLU A 150 -3.87 1.18 3.07
CA GLU A 150 -3.80 2.46 3.76
C GLU A 150 -4.77 3.49 3.18
N VAL A 151 -5.11 4.49 4.01
CA VAL A 151 -6.04 5.57 3.67
C VAL A 151 -5.53 6.89 4.25
N SER A 152 -5.46 7.94 3.43
CA SER A 152 -5.14 9.28 3.93
C SER A 152 -6.34 9.89 4.66
N LEU A 153 -6.21 10.09 5.97
CA LEU A 153 -7.20 10.81 6.78
C LEU A 153 -7.12 12.32 6.55
N ALA A 154 -5.90 12.84 6.36
CA ALA A 154 -5.67 14.25 6.02
C ALA A 154 -6.30 14.63 4.68
N GLY A 155 -6.40 13.69 3.73
CA GLY A 155 -6.99 13.91 2.41
C GLY A 155 -8.40 14.50 2.44
N ILE A 156 -9.22 14.16 3.45
CA ILE A 156 -10.59 14.70 3.59
C ILE A 156 -10.56 16.22 3.81
N LEU A 157 -9.63 16.70 4.64
CA LEU A 157 -9.44 18.12 4.93
C LEU A 157 -8.73 18.83 3.78
N LEU A 158 -7.69 18.21 3.22
CA LEU A 158 -6.93 18.78 2.10
C LEU A 158 -7.82 18.98 0.87
N ASN A 159 -8.76 18.06 0.62
CA ASN A 159 -9.72 18.19 -0.48
C ASN A 159 -10.60 19.44 -0.37
N LEU A 160 -10.84 19.98 0.83
CA LEU A 160 -11.57 21.24 0.99
C LEU A 160 -10.81 22.45 0.44
N LEU A 161 -9.48 22.41 0.49
CA LEU A 161 -8.60 23.48 0.00
C LEU A 161 -8.24 23.29 -1.48
N VAL A 162 -8.01 22.04 -1.89
CA VAL A 162 -7.51 21.68 -3.22
C VAL A 162 -8.63 21.70 -4.26
N LEU A 163 -9.80 21.08 -4.00
CA LEU A 163 -10.84 20.94 -5.02
C LEU A 163 -11.35 22.27 -5.61
N PRO A 164 -11.52 23.36 -4.83
CA PRO A 164 -11.93 24.65 -5.40
C PRO A 164 -10.90 25.27 -6.35
N THR A 165 -9.61 24.96 -6.17
CA THR A 165 -8.49 25.60 -6.86
C THR A 165 -7.91 24.76 -8.01
N VAL A 166 -8.23 23.46 -8.08
CA VAL A 166 -7.86 22.57 -9.20
C VAL A 166 -8.30 23.10 -10.57
N GLY A 167 -9.47 23.74 -10.65
CA GLY A 167 -9.95 24.34 -11.90
C GLY A 167 -9.03 25.44 -12.44
N VAL A 168 -8.38 26.20 -11.56
CA VAL A 168 -7.39 27.24 -11.94
C VAL A 168 -6.13 26.59 -12.49
N VAL A 169 -5.63 25.54 -11.83
CA VAL A 169 -4.46 24.78 -12.31
C VAL A 169 -4.71 24.22 -13.72
N LEU A 170 -5.89 23.62 -13.94
CA LEU A 170 -6.27 23.08 -15.24
C LEU A 170 -6.40 24.19 -16.30
N ALA A 171 -7.03 25.32 -15.97
CA ALA A 171 -7.20 26.44 -16.89
C ALA A 171 -5.85 27.07 -17.28
N CYS A 172 -4.95 27.31 -16.32
CA CYS A 172 -3.60 27.81 -16.56
C CYS A 172 -2.80 26.84 -17.44
N GLY A 173 -2.89 25.53 -17.18
CA GLY A 173 -2.23 24.52 -18.01
C GLY A 173 -2.74 24.50 -19.44
N ALA A 174 -4.06 24.48 -19.63
CA ALA A 174 -4.69 24.47 -20.96
C ALA A 174 -4.37 25.77 -21.74
N ALA A 175 -4.50 26.94 -21.10
CA ALA A 175 -4.17 28.22 -21.69
C ALA A 175 -2.66 28.34 -21.99
N GLY A 176 -1.81 27.78 -21.12
CA GLY A 176 -0.37 27.72 -21.32
C GLY A 176 0.03 26.92 -22.54
N ILE A 177 -0.61 25.77 -22.79
CA ILE A 177 -0.40 24.97 -24.01
C ILE A 177 -0.74 25.81 -25.24
N LEU A 178 -1.92 26.45 -25.28
CA LEU A 178 -2.35 27.27 -26.41
C LEU A 178 -1.41 28.47 -26.65
N ALA A 179 -1.01 29.15 -25.59
CA ALA A 179 -0.06 30.26 -25.68
C ALA A 179 1.33 29.80 -26.13
N GLY A 180 1.77 28.61 -25.70
CA GLY A 180 3.07 28.04 -26.05
C GLY A 180 3.21 27.72 -27.53
N LEU A 181 2.10 27.47 -28.23
CA LEU A 181 2.08 27.33 -29.69
C LEU A 181 2.43 28.63 -30.43
N VAL A 182 2.25 29.78 -29.77
CA VAL A 182 2.47 31.11 -30.35
C VAL A 182 3.75 31.76 -29.80
N CYS A 183 3.92 31.76 -28.48
CA CYS A 183 4.98 32.46 -27.77
C CYS A 183 5.30 31.79 -26.42
N LEU A 184 6.49 31.19 -26.31
CA LEU A 184 6.95 30.51 -25.08
C LEU A 184 7.02 31.45 -23.85
N PRO A 185 7.53 32.70 -23.94
CA PRO A 185 7.49 33.63 -22.81
C PRO A 185 6.08 33.89 -22.28
N LEU A 186 5.09 34.06 -23.16
CA LEU A 186 3.70 34.28 -22.75
C LEU A 186 3.13 33.06 -22.02
N ALA A 187 3.42 31.86 -22.51
CA ALA A 187 3.02 30.61 -21.85
C ALA A 187 3.57 30.51 -20.43
N TRP A 188 4.82 30.91 -20.21
CA TRP A 188 5.44 30.91 -18.89
C TRP A 188 4.66 31.78 -17.88
N PHE A 189 4.27 32.99 -18.27
CA PHE A 189 3.46 33.87 -17.42
C PHE A 189 2.06 33.30 -17.14
N ILE A 190 1.42 32.68 -18.14
CA ILE A 190 0.08 32.09 -18.00
C ILE A 190 0.09 30.87 -17.06
N VAL A 191 1.15 30.08 -17.07
CA VAL A 191 1.29 28.88 -16.23
C VAL A 191 1.67 29.23 -14.79
N LEU A 192 2.26 30.41 -14.55
CA LEU A 192 2.79 30.82 -13.24
C LEU A 192 1.79 30.66 -12.08
N PRO A 193 0.51 31.10 -12.16
CA PRO A 193 -0.45 30.89 -11.08
C PRO A 193 -0.71 29.41 -10.78
N GLY A 194 -0.79 28.59 -11.82
CA GLY A 194 -0.94 27.13 -11.69
C GLY A 194 0.28 26.50 -11.01
N ARG A 195 1.49 26.94 -11.35
CA ARG A 195 2.73 26.51 -10.69
C ARG A 195 2.76 26.88 -9.21
N ILE A 196 2.37 28.10 -8.86
CA ILE A 196 2.29 28.55 -7.46
C ILE A 196 1.32 27.67 -6.67
N LEU A 197 0.12 27.41 -7.21
CA LEU A 197 -0.85 26.52 -6.57
C LEU A 197 -0.30 25.10 -6.37
N LEU A 198 0.39 24.55 -7.37
CA LEU A 198 1.02 23.22 -7.24
C LEU A 198 2.09 23.19 -6.14
N ILE A 199 2.93 24.23 -6.02
CA ILE A 199 3.90 24.35 -4.92
C ILE A 199 3.17 24.43 -3.58
N VAL A 200 2.07 25.18 -3.49
CA VAL A 200 1.24 25.24 -2.28
C VAL A 200 0.67 23.87 -1.94
N TYR A 201 0.18 23.11 -2.92
CA TYR A 201 -0.32 21.75 -2.69
C TYR A 201 0.79 20.83 -2.17
N GLU A 202 1.98 20.88 -2.78
CA GLU A 202 3.14 20.09 -2.35
C GLU A 202 3.50 20.39 -0.90
N LYS A 203 3.59 21.68 -0.53
CA LYS A 203 3.91 22.09 0.85
C LYS A 203 2.81 21.71 1.85
N LEU A 204 1.53 21.84 1.47
CA LEU A 204 0.41 21.42 2.31
C LEU A 204 0.41 19.91 2.53
N CYS A 205 0.62 19.11 1.48
CA CYS A 205 0.73 17.65 1.58
C CYS A 205 1.95 17.24 2.42
N ALA A 206 3.11 17.86 2.23
CA ALA A 206 4.30 17.58 3.02
C ALA A 206 4.10 17.93 4.51
N LEU A 207 3.44 19.05 4.80
CA LEU A 207 3.12 19.44 6.17
C LEU A 207 2.11 18.47 6.81
N ALA A 208 1.06 18.12 6.09
CA ALA A 208 0.07 17.16 6.54
C ALA A 208 0.68 15.76 6.77
N GLY A 209 1.61 15.35 5.91
CA GLY A 209 2.33 14.08 6.02
C GLY A 209 3.14 13.94 7.31
N ARG A 210 3.61 15.06 7.89
CA ARG A 210 4.33 15.08 9.18
C ARG A 210 3.43 14.88 10.39
N LEU A 211 2.11 15.04 10.24
CA LEU A 211 1.20 14.87 11.36
C LEU A 211 1.11 13.40 11.76
N PRO A 212 1.15 13.08 13.07
CA PRO A 212 0.81 11.73 13.51
C PRO A 212 -0.63 11.42 13.07
N LEU A 213 -0.86 10.20 12.57
CA LEU A 213 -2.16 9.73 12.09
C LEU A 213 -2.67 10.41 10.79
N CYS A 214 -1.81 11.07 10.01
CA CYS A 214 -2.20 11.61 8.69
C CYS A 214 -2.70 10.53 7.72
N THR A 215 -2.19 9.31 7.89
CA THR A 215 -2.56 8.10 7.18
C THR A 215 -2.92 7.04 8.19
N TRP A 216 -4.01 6.33 7.91
CA TRP A 216 -4.36 5.11 8.61
C TRP A 216 -3.95 3.91 7.77
N ILE A 217 -3.00 3.13 8.27
CA ILE A 217 -2.59 1.85 7.68
C ILE A 217 -3.48 0.79 8.34
N GLY A 218 -4.57 0.45 7.65
CA GLY A 218 -5.62 -0.42 8.17
C GLY A 218 -5.43 -1.89 7.80
N GLY A 219 -4.60 -2.21 6.80
CA GLY A 219 -4.51 -3.57 6.27
C GLY A 219 -5.59 -3.87 5.22
N VAL A 220 -5.42 -4.99 4.53
CA VAL A 220 -6.38 -5.49 3.54
C VAL A 220 -7.52 -6.22 4.27
N PRO A 221 -8.76 -5.72 4.21
CA PRO A 221 -9.88 -6.34 4.91
C PRO A 221 -10.26 -7.66 4.23
N LYS A 222 -10.63 -8.65 5.04
CA LYS A 222 -11.28 -9.88 4.58
C LYS A 222 -12.68 -9.55 4.05
N VAL A 223 -13.16 -10.37 3.11
CA VAL A 223 -14.47 -10.18 2.47
C VAL A 223 -15.61 -10.03 3.49
N TRP A 224 -15.61 -10.82 4.58
CA TRP A 224 -16.64 -10.71 5.61
C TRP A 224 -16.63 -9.34 6.33
N GLN A 225 -15.45 -8.73 6.52
CA GLN A 225 -15.32 -7.39 7.12
C GLN A 225 -15.96 -6.34 6.22
N ILE A 226 -15.74 -6.46 4.91
CA ILE A 226 -16.35 -5.59 3.89
C ILE A 226 -17.89 -5.74 3.90
N VAL A 227 -18.39 -6.97 3.97
CA VAL A 227 -19.84 -7.24 4.03
C VAL A 227 -20.47 -6.62 5.28
N ILE A 228 -19.86 -6.82 6.46
CA ILE A 228 -20.36 -6.22 7.71
C ILE A 228 -20.28 -4.69 7.65
N TYR A 229 -19.20 -4.15 7.11
CA TYR A 229 -19.03 -2.70 6.93
C TYR A 229 -20.18 -2.09 6.12
N TYR A 230 -20.46 -2.63 4.93
CA TYR A 230 -21.55 -2.11 4.10
C TYR A 230 -22.93 -2.35 4.72
N GLY A 231 -23.12 -3.44 5.46
CA GLY A 231 -24.33 -3.68 6.25
C GLY A 231 -24.55 -2.62 7.34
N LEU A 232 -23.52 -2.30 8.12
CA LEU A 232 -23.56 -1.25 9.14
C LEU A 232 -23.76 0.14 8.54
N LEU A 233 -23.06 0.45 7.44
CA LEU A 233 -23.22 1.71 6.71
C LEU A 233 -24.66 1.86 6.18
N GLY A 234 -25.21 0.81 5.55
CA GLY A 234 -26.58 0.79 5.06
C GLY A 234 -27.61 0.98 6.19
N ALA A 235 -27.44 0.27 7.31
CA ALA A 235 -28.30 0.43 8.48
C ALA A 235 -28.24 1.84 9.09
N ALA A 236 -27.04 2.41 9.18
CA ALA A 236 -26.84 3.78 9.66
C ALA A 236 -27.53 4.80 8.75
N LEU A 237 -27.36 4.69 7.43
CA LEU A 237 -28.01 5.55 6.44
C LEU A 237 -29.53 5.41 6.46
N PHE A 238 -30.05 4.19 6.59
CA PHE A 238 -31.48 3.95 6.73
C PHE A 238 -32.05 4.58 8.00
N GLY A 239 -31.33 4.49 9.12
CA GLY A 239 -31.68 5.14 10.38
C GLY A 239 -31.77 6.67 10.25
N LEU A 240 -30.77 7.29 9.61
CA LEU A 240 -30.74 8.73 9.32
C LEU A 240 -31.87 9.16 8.38
N TRP A 241 -32.11 8.40 7.31
CA TRP A 241 -33.21 8.68 6.37
C TRP A 241 -34.59 8.59 7.04
N LYS A 242 -34.80 7.59 7.91
CA LYS A 242 -36.07 7.42 8.65
C LYS A 242 -36.32 8.55 9.65
N LEU A 243 -35.25 9.09 10.26
CA LEU A 243 -35.35 10.27 11.13
C LEU A 243 -35.89 11.49 10.38
N GLU A 244 -35.50 11.69 9.12
CA GLU A 244 -35.94 12.83 8.32
C GLU A 244 -37.41 12.72 7.89
N LYS A 245 -37.86 11.51 7.56
CA LYS A 245 -39.26 11.29 7.17
C LYS A 245 -40.25 11.48 8.33
N LYS A 246 -39.84 11.18 9.57
CA LYS A 246 -40.69 11.38 10.76
C LYS A 246 -40.55 12.82 11.27
N LYS A 247 -41.34 13.73 10.70
CA LYS A 247 -41.26 15.17 10.99
C LYS A 247 -41.62 15.59 12.43
N GLU A 248 -42.49 14.90 13.18
CA GLU A 248 -43.08 15.53 14.39
C GLU A 248 -43.16 14.75 15.72
N GLU A 249 -42.91 13.44 15.82
CA GLU A 249 -43.28 12.72 17.07
C GLU A 249 -42.14 12.41 18.07
N LYS A 250 -40.87 12.59 17.73
CA LYS A 250 -39.75 12.21 18.62
C LYS A 250 -39.16 13.42 19.35
N LYS A 251 -39.15 13.37 20.70
CA LYS A 251 -38.40 14.28 21.58
C LYS A 251 -36.98 14.50 21.06
N GLN A 252 -36.47 15.73 21.15
CA GLN A 252 -35.12 16.16 20.72
C GLN A 252 -34.03 15.15 21.12
N ARG A 253 -34.11 14.60 22.33
CA ARG A 253 -33.19 13.58 22.87
C ARG A 253 -33.13 12.30 22.03
N GLY A 254 -34.27 11.83 21.50
CA GLY A 254 -34.34 10.64 20.66
C GLY A 254 -33.69 10.82 19.28
N LYS A 255 -33.73 12.05 18.72
CA LYS A 255 -33.04 12.37 17.46
C LYS A 255 -31.52 12.37 17.64
N ILE A 256 -31.02 12.95 18.74
CA ILE A 256 -29.60 12.97 19.09
C ILE A 256 -29.08 11.54 19.29
N LEU A 257 -29.81 10.72 20.05
CA LEU A 257 -29.44 9.32 20.30
C LEU A 257 -29.30 8.53 18.98
N ILE A 258 -30.27 8.64 18.07
CA ILE A 258 -30.20 7.90 16.79
C ILE A 258 -29.02 8.39 15.94
N LYS A 259 -28.76 9.69 15.86
CA LYS A 259 -27.57 10.21 15.17
C LYS A 259 -26.28 9.68 15.78
N ALA A 260 -26.19 9.62 17.11
CA ALA A 260 -25.04 9.07 17.82
C ALA A 260 -24.86 7.57 17.53
N VAL A 261 -25.95 6.79 17.52
CA VAL A 261 -25.93 5.37 17.16
C VAL A 261 -25.49 5.16 15.71
N CYS A 262 -25.99 5.96 14.77
CA CYS A 262 -25.57 5.89 13.36
C CYS A 262 -24.07 6.24 13.20
N LEU A 263 -23.59 7.27 13.90
CA LEU A 263 -22.17 7.64 13.90
C LEU A 263 -21.31 6.53 14.51
N PHE A 264 -21.73 5.95 15.62
CA PHE A 264 -21.06 4.82 16.25
C PHE A 264 -21.03 3.60 15.32
N ALA A 265 -22.13 3.28 14.64
CA ALA A 265 -22.18 2.17 13.69
C ALA A 265 -21.20 2.38 12.51
N MET A 266 -21.09 3.61 11.98
CA MET A 266 -20.10 3.93 10.94
C MET A 266 -18.66 3.81 11.45
N ALA A 267 -18.38 4.31 12.67
CA ALA A 267 -17.06 4.22 13.28
C ALA A 267 -16.67 2.77 13.64
N ALA A 268 -17.60 2.00 14.19
CA ALA A 268 -17.43 0.58 14.48
C ALA A 268 -17.20 -0.22 13.18
N GLY A 269 -17.96 0.08 12.13
CA GLY A 269 -17.73 -0.50 10.81
C GLY A 269 -16.31 -0.23 10.30
N ALA A 270 -15.83 1.02 10.38
CA ALA A 270 -14.47 1.35 10.02
C ALA A 270 -13.45 0.57 10.88
N GLY A 271 -13.66 0.49 12.20
CA GLY A 271 -12.81 -0.31 13.09
C GLY A 271 -12.76 -1.79 12.71
N ILE A 272 -13.89 -2.38 12.29
CA ILE A 272 -13.96 -3.77 11.82
C ILE A 272 -13.11 -3.99 10.57
N LEU A 273 -13.04 -3.02 9.65
CA LEU A 273 -12.21 -3.15 8.44
C LEU A 273 -10.73 -3.30 8.76
N GLY A 274 -10.22 -2.55 9.75
CA GLY A 274 -8.82 -2.62 10.15
C GLY A 274 -8.52 -3.63 11.25
N TRP A 275 -9.47 -4.52 11.58
CA TRP A 275 -9.25 -5.50 12.63
C TRP A 275 -8.48 -6.71 12.09
N HIS A 276 -7.21 -6.81 12.48
CA HIS A 276 -6.35 -7.94 12.18
C HIS A 276 -5.99 -8.65 13.50
N PRO A 277 -6.48 -9.88 13.75
CA PRO A 277 -6.13 -10.60 14.97
C PRO A 277 -4.63 -10.93 14.98
N LEU A 278 -3.97 -10.56 16.08
CA LEU A 278 -2.57 -10.87 16.37
C LEU A 278 -2.52 -12.03 17.35
N ASP A 279 -2.73 -13.26 16.86
CA ASP A 279 -2.88 -14.47 17.68
C ASP A 279 -1.77 -15.51 17.46
N SER A 280 -0.80 -15.22 16.60
CA SER A 280 0.29 -16.12 16.22
C SER A 280 1.58 -15.36 15.91
N LEU A 281 2.73 -15.98 16.18
CA LEU A 281 3.98 -15.54 15.56
C LEU A 281 3.90 -15.86 14.06
N LYS A 282 4.26 -14.92 13.20
CA LYS A 282 4.37 -15.13 11.76
C LYS A 282 5.78 -14.82 11.29
N ILE A 283 6.33 -15.69 10.45
CA ILE A 283 7.57 -15.47 9.72
C ILE A 283 7.21 -15.53 8.24
N THR A 284 7.22 -14.40 7.56
CA THR A 284 6.89 -14.32 6.14
C THR A 284 8.14 -14.05 5.32
N CYS A 285 8.58 -15.04 4.57
CA CYS A 285 9.60 -14.88 3.54
C CYS A 285 8.92 -14.31 2.28
N LEU A 286 9.24 -13.07 1.94
CA LEU A 286 8.68 -12.39 0.79
C LEU A 286 9.36 -12.89 -0.49
N ASP A 287 8.59 -13.03 -1.58
CA ASP A 287 9.18 -13.12 -2.92
C ASP A 287 9.70 -11.74 -3.33
N VAL A 288 10.97 -11.47 -3.04
CA VAL A 288 11.69 -10.27 -3.49
C VAL A 288 12.51 -10.52 -4.76
N GLY A 289 12.33 -11.67 -5.42
CA GLY A 289 13.22 -12.13 -6.48
C GLY A 289 14.46 -12.82 -5.90
N GLN A 290 15.64 -12.49 -6.42
CA GLN A 290 16.91 -13.06 -5.97
C GLN A 290 17.46 -12.21 -4.83
N GLY A 291 17.16 -12.63 -3.59
CA GLY A 291 17.56 -11.95 -2.37
C GLY A 291 16.66 -12.32 -1.19
N ASP A 292 16.92 -11.70 -0.05
CA ASP A 292 16.20 -11.96 1.20
C ASP A 292 15.35 -10.76 1.63
N GLY A 293 14.13 -11.06 2.09
CA GLY A 293 13.23 -10.11 2.71
C GLY A 293 12.24 -10.84 3.60
N ILE A 294 12.48 -10.83 4.91
CA ILE A 294 11.73 -11.69 5.83
C ILE A 294 11.10 -10.86 6.93
N VAL A 295 9.77 -10.88 7.00
CA VAL A 295 9.02 -10.13 8.01
C VAL A 295 8.63 -11.06 9.15
N VAL A 296 8.99 -10.69 10.38
CA VAL A 296 8.63 -11.42 11.60
C VAL A 296 7.63 -10.59 12.41
N GLU A 297 6.39 -11.06 12.49
CA GLU A 297 5.30 -10.45 13.25
C GLU A 297 5.04 -11.25 14.53
N THR A 298 4.96 -10.57 15.67
CA THR A 298 4.66 -11.20 16.97
C THR A 298 3.19 -10.99 17.37
N PRO A 299 2.59 -11.90 18.16
CA PRO A 299 1.22 -11.70 18.68
C PRO A 299 1.07 -10.43 19.51
N GLU A 300 2.16 -9.95 20.11
CA GLU A 300 2.19 -8.72 20.91
C GLU A 300 2.23 -7.45 20.05
N GLY A 301 2.29 -7.58 18.71
CA GLY A 301 2.22 -6.46 17.76
C GLY A 301 3.57 -5.86 17.37
N TYR A 302 4.68 -6.49 17.75
CA TYR A 302 6.01 -6.12 17.23
C TYR A 302 6.22 -6.67 15.82
N CYS A 303 6.90 -5.90 14.99
CA CYS A 303 7.29 -6.27 13.63
C CYS A 303 8.80 -6.09 13.43
N PHE A 304 9.48 -7.13 12.99
CA PHE A 304 10.89 -7.10 12.62
C PHE A 304 11.06 -7.44 11.14
N LEU A 305 12.09 -6.89 10.53
CA LEU A 305 12.52 -7.23 9.18
C LEU A 305 13.92 -7.84 9.28
N VAL A 306 14.12 -9.03 8.73
CA VAL A 306 15.42 -9.67 8.58
C VAL A 306 15.76 -9.64 7.10
N ASP A 307 16.73 -8.80 6.75
CA ASP A 307 17.07 -8.40 5.38
C ASP A 307 15.88 -7.84 4.59
N GLY A 308 16.16 -7.25 3.44
CA GLY A 308 15.17 -6.71 2.54
C GLY A 308 15.82 -6.20 1.27
N GLY A 309 16.23 -7.09 0.38
CA GLY A 309 16.93 -6.75 -0.84
C GLY A 309 16.59 -7.66 -2.01
N SER A 310 17.11 -7.28 -3.15
CA SER A 310 17.07 -8.05 -4.39
C SER A 310 18.18 -7.60 -5.31
N SER A 311 18.83 -8.55 -5.98
CA SER A 311 19.83 -8.30 -7.02
C SER A 311 19.22 -8.23 -8.43
N ASN A 312 18.01 -8.76 -8.64
CA ASN A 312 17.41 -8.87 -9.97
C ASN A 312 16.07 -8.14 -10.14
N LYS A 313 15.45 -7.65 -9.05
CA LYS A 313 14.27 -6.77 -9.10
C LYS A 313 14.64 -5.39 -8.55
N SER A 314 14.26 -4.35 -9.27
CA SER A 314 14.41 -2.97 -8.78
C SER A 314 13.25 -2.59 -7.86
N ASP A 315 13.51 -1.63 -6.96
CA ASP A 315 12.47 -0.97 -6.16
C ASP A 315 11.60 -1.92 -5.32
N VAL A 316 12.19 -3.02 -4.82
CA VAL A 316 11.47 -4.03 -4.02
C VAL A 316 10.94 -3.45 -2.71
N GLY A 317 11.58 -2.41 -2.17
CA GLY A 317 11.06 -1.65 -1.02
C GLY A 317 9.70 -1.01 -1.33
N GLN A 318 9.57 -0.35 -2.48
CA GLN A 318 8.36 0.34 -2.93
C GLN A 318 7.26 -0.64 -3.37
N TYR A 319 7.62 -1.68 -4.12
CA TYR A 319 6.64 -2.52 -4.81
C TYR A 319 6.32 -3.84 -4.12
N GLN A 320 7.13 -4.29 -3.15
CA GLN A 320 6.92 -5.58 -2.48
C GLN A 320 6.88 -5.44 -0.96
N ILE A 321 7.93 -4.87 -0.33
CA ILE A 321 8.04 -4.81 1.13
C ILE A 321 7.01 -3.83 1.73
N LEU A 322 6.98 -2.56 1.29
CA LEU A 322 6.00 -1.59 1.82
C LEU A 322 4.55 -2.01 1.55
N PRO A 323 4.16 -2.49 0.35
CA PRO A 323 2.82 -3.00 0.12
C PRO A 323 2.47 -4.19 1.01
N TYR A 324 3.40 -5.12 1.24
CA TYR A 324 3.17 -6.22 2.18
C TYR A 324 2.89 -5.70 3.60
N LEU A 325 3.77 -4.83 4.13
CA LEU A 325 3.60 -4.26 5.47
C LEU A 325 2.26 -3.56 5.61
N LYS A 326 1.92 -2.71 4.63
CA LYS A 326 0.63 -2.00 4.60
C LYS A 326 -0.55 -2.96 4.50
N SER A 327 -0.44 -4.04 3.73
CA SER A 327 -1.50 -5.05 3.59
C SER A 327 -1.79 -5.80 4.90
N GLN A 328 -0.79 -5.92 5.77
CA GLN A 328 -0.94 -6.53 7.09
C GLN A 328 -1.34 -5.53 8.18
N GLY A 329 -1.54 -4.25 7.84
CA GLY A 329 -1.85 -3.20 8.83
C GLY A 329 -0.62 -2.74 9.63
N ILE A 330 0.59 -3.06 9.18
CA ILE A 330 1.84 -2.76 9.87
C ILE A 330 2.27 -1.32 9.56
N SER A 331 2.24 -0.48 10.59
CA SER A 331 2.57 0.96 10.49
C SER A 331 3.98 1.31 10.97
N HIS A 332 4.70 0.35 11.54
CA HIS A 332 6.07 0.53 11.99
C HIS A 332 6.84 -0.78 12.00
N ILE A 333 8.16 -0.66 11.83
CA ILE A 333 9.13 -1.73 11.95
C ILE A 333 9.94 -1.45 13.21
N ASP A 334 9.86 -2.34 14.19
CA ASP A 334 10.56 -2.22 15.48
C ASP A 334 12.06 -2.43 15.37
N GLY A 335 12.48 -3.22 14.38
CA GLY A 335 13.88 -3.49 14.11
C GLY A 335 14.10 -4.08 12.73
N ILE A 336 15.12 -3.61 12.05
CA ILE A 336 15.64 -4.21 10.83
C ILE A 336 16.98 -4.85 11.17
N PHE A 337 17.11 -6.16 11.01
CA PHE A 337 18.37 -6.88 11.12
C PHE A 337 18.95 -7.09 9.74
N ILE A 338 20.22 -6.72 9.55
CA ILE A 338 20.93 -6.88 8.29
C ILE A 338 21.97 -7.99 8.46
N SER A 339 21.89 -9.05 7.66
CA SER A 339 22.88 -10.12 7.68
C SER A 339 24.22 -9.62 7.17
N HIS A 340 24.24 -9.04 5.96
CA HIS A 340 25.40 -8.42 5.33
C HIS A 340 24.92 -7.35 4.33
N THR A 341 25.87 -6.66 3.67
CA THR A 341 25.57 -5.41 2.95
C THR A 341 25.49 -5.56 1.44
N ASP A 342 25.30 -6.77 0.92
CA ASP A 342 25.10 -6.99 -0.50
C ASP A 342 23.68 -6.53 -0.91
N ASP A 343 23.53 -6.11 -2.16
CA ASP A 343 22.31 -5.44 -2.62
C ASP A 343 21.07 -6.36 -2.57
N ASP A 344 21.26 -7.67 -2.70
CA ASP A 344 20.21 -8.68 -2.52
C ASP A 344 19.75 -8.84 -1.06
N HIS A 345 20.38 -8.16 -0.11
CA HIS A 345 19.97 -8.09 1.29
C HIS A 345 19.57 -6.67 1.73
N ILE A 346 20.10 -5.60 1.11
CA ILE A 346 19.88 -4.23 1.60
C ILE A 346 19.12 -3.29 0.66
N SER A 347 18.95 -3.63 -0.63
CA SER A 347 18.46 -2.65 -1.63
C SER A 347 17.06 -2.11 -1.32
N GLY A 348 16.14 -2.97 -0.85
CA GLY A 348 14.81 -2.58 -0.39
C GLY A 348 14.81 -1.84 0.94
N VAL A 349 15.66 -2.22 1.90
CA VAL A 349 15.83 -1.52 3.18
C VAL A 349 16.31 -0.09 2.95
N ARG A 350 17.33 0.09 2.11
CA ARG A 350 17.83 1.41 1.70
C ARG A 350 16.70 2.27 1.14
N GLN A 351 15.90 1.73 0.23
CA GLN A 351 14.76 2.45 -0.32
C GLN A 351 13.70 2.83 0.74
N ILE A 352 13.40 1.94 1.69
CA ILE A 352 12.46 2.24 2.79
C ILE A 352 12.98 3.38 3.67
N LEU A 353 14.28 3.37 3.99
CA LEU A 353 14.91 4.42 4.79
C LEU A 353 14.95 5.76 4.04
N GLU A 354 15.24 5.76 2.74
CA GLU A 354 15.13 6.95 1.88
C GLU A 354 13.72 7.53 1.91
N TYR A 355 12.70 6.67 1.76
CA TYR A 355 11.30 7.10 1.79
C TYR A 355 10.91 7.62 3.18
N SER A 356 11.45 7.05 4.26
CA SER A 356 11.23 7.52 5.62
C SER A 356 11.87 8.90 5.83
N ARG A 357 13.13 9.08 5.42
CA ARG A 357 13.85 10.37 5.48
C ARG A 357 13.11 11.46 4.70
N ASP A 358 12.65 11.15 3.50
CA ASP A 358 12.02 12.11 2.60
C ASP A 358 10.52 12.30 2.89
N GLY A 359 9.96 11.57 3.87
CA GLY A 359 8.54 11.66 4.23
C GLY A 359 7.59 11.12 3.17
N LEU A 360 8.08 10.22 2.30
CA LEU A 360 7.32 9.58 1.22
C LEU A 360 6.57 8.32 1.69
N THR A 361 6.88 7.82 2.89
CA THR A 361 6.13 6.75 3.55
C THR A 361 5.75 7.15 4.98
N THR A 362 4.64 6.61 5.46
CA THR A 362 4.21 6.76 6.86
C THR A 362 4.57 5.56 7.73
N VAL A 363 5.10 4.49 7.12
CA VAL A 363 5.68 3.34 7.82
C VAL A 363 6.99 3.80 8.48
N ARG A 364 7.09 3.68 9.80
CA ARG A 364 8.25 4.17 10.56
C ARG A 364 9.23 3.04 10.83
N VAL A 365 10.52 3.32 10.70
CA VAL A 365 11.60 2.40 11.14
C VAL A 365 12.15 2.89 12.46
N LYS A 366 12.09 2.07 13.51
CA LYS A 366 12.60 2.44 14.85
C LYS A 366 14.09 2.18 14.98
N ARG A 367 14.56 1.00 14.53
CA ARG A 367 15.93 0.54 14.75
C ARG A 367 16.51 -0.20 13.55
N LEU A 368 17.81 -0.04 13.35
CA LEU A 368 18.62 -0.82 12.43
C LEU A 368 19.72 -1.53 13.23
N PHE A 369 19.82 -2.85 13.06
CA PHE A 369 20.85 -3.69 13.66
C PHE A 369 21.82 -4.14 12.56
N LEU A 370 23.07 -3.69 12.68
CA LEU A 370 24.15 -4.02 11.77
C LEU A 370 25.17 -4.93 12.47
N PRO A 371 25.79 -5.88 11.77
CA PRO A 371 26.82 -6.73 12.35
C PRO A 371 28.05 -5.87 12.72
N LYS A 372 28.64 -6.15 13.88
CA LYS A 372 29.83 -5.46 14.36
C LYS A 372 31.09 -5.95 13.63
N TRP A 373 31.38 -5.37 12.48
CA TRP A 373 32.59 -5.67 11.73
C TRP A 373 33.78 -4.78 12.13
N LYS A 374 35.00 -5.37 12.09
CA LYS A 374 36.26 -4.65 12.30
C LYS A 374 36.52 -3.66 11.16
N GLU A 375 36.42 -4.15 9.93
CA GLU A 375 36.46 -3.33 8.71
C GLU A 375 35.05 -3.21 8.15
N ARG A 376 34.57 -1.98 8.00
CA ARG A 376 33.21 -1.70 7.54
C ARG A 376 33.22 -1.32 6.05
N PRO A 377 32.56 -2.09 5.18
CA PRO A 377 32.37 -1.73 3.77
C PRO A 377 31.73 -0.35 3.61
N GLY A 378 31.89 0.26 2.43
CA GLY A 378 31.23 1.54 2.11
C GLY A 378 29.72 1.47 2.29
N ALA A 379 29.09 0.42 1.75
CA ALA A 379 27.65 0.17 1.85
C ALA A 379 27.14 0.11 3.31
N HIS A 380 27.93 -0.44 4.24
CA HIS A 380 27.60 -0.44 5.67
C HIS A 380 27.51 0.99 6.22
N LYS A 381 28.49 1.85 5.92
CA LYS A 381 28.54 3.24 6.41
C LYS A 381 27.45 4.10 5.78
N ASP A 382 27.17 3.87 4.50
CA ASP A 382 26.11 4.56 3.77
C ASP A 382 24.74 4.22 4.36
N LEU A 383 24.50 2.94 4.64
CA LEU A 383 23.25 2.47 5.26
C LEU A 383 23.08 3.00 6.69
N GLU A 384 24.14 3.00 7.50
CA GLU A 384 24.16 3.60 8.84
C GLU A 384 23.80 5.09 8.80
N THR A 385 24.45 5.86 7.91
CA THR A 385 24.20 7.30 7.74
C THR A 385 22.76 7.56 7.31
N LEU A 386 22.26 6.76 6.36
CA LEU A 386 20.89 6.86 5.88
C LEU A 386 19.88 6.57 6.98
N ALA A 387 20.09 5.51 7.78
CA ALA A 387 19.21 5.15 8.90
C ALA A 387 19.13 6.26 9.95
N LEU A 388 20.27 6.83 10.33
CA LEU A 388 20.31 7.97 11.26
C LEU A 388 19.58 9.19 10.68
N SER A 389 19.76 9.48 9.38
CA SER A 389 19.06 10.58 8.71
C SER A 389 17.56 10.37 8.59
N ALA A 390 17.11 9.11 8.55
CA ALA A 390 15.71 8.71 8.55
C ALA A 390 15.08 8.70 9.96
N GLY A 391 15.87 8.96 11.00
CA GLY A 391 15.44 9.00 12.40
C GLY A 391 15.41 7.64 13.12
N ALA A 392 16.04 6.61 12.55
CA ALA A 392 16.18 5.30 13.19
C ALA A 392 17.42 5.26 14.11
N GLU A 393 17.32 4.51 15.20
CA GLU A 393 18.46 4.18 16.06
C GLU A 393 19.31 3.09 15.40
N VAL A 394 20.64 3.23 15.39
CA VAL A 394 21.55 2.22 14.82
C VAL A 394 22.30 1.50 15.94
N PHE A 395 22.27 0.16 15.91
CA PHE A 395 22.96 -0.71 16.83
C PHE A 395 23.94 -1.60 16.07
N HIS A 396 25.14 -1.74 16.61
CA HIS A 396 26.12 -2.69 16.12
C HIS A 396 26.10 -3.91 17.03
N VAL A 397 25.82 -5.07 16.46
CA VAL A 397 25.55 -6.29 17.24
C VAL A 397 26.62 -7.35 17.01
N ASP A 398 26.88 -8.12 18.05
CA ASP A 398 27.88 -9.17 18.09
C ASP A 398 27.28 -10.43 18.71
N ARG A 399 27.98 -11.56 18.62
CA ARG A 399 27.53 -12.80 19.23
C ARG A 399 27.23 -12.60 20.72
N GLY A 400 26.08 -13.09 21.14
CA GLY A 400 25.60 -13.02 22.52
C GLY A 400 24.63 -11.88 22.79
N ASP A 401 24.50 -10.93 21.87
CA ASP A 401 23.45 -9.91 21.94
C ASP A 401 22.07 -10.56 21.80
N LEU A 402 21.11 -10.03 22.57
CA LEU A 402 19.76 -10.56 22.70
C LEU A 402 18.73 -9.43 22.58
N PHE A 403 17.77 -9.61 21.68
CA PHE A 403 16.66 -8.67 21.46
C PHE A 403 15.33 -9.37 21.71
N ARG A 404 14.34 -8.61 22.20
CA ARG A 404 13.00 -9.13 22.46
C ARG A 404 11.93 -8.27 21.78
N GLY A 405 10.96 -8.93 21.17
CA GLY A 405 9.68 -8.36 20.79
C GLY A 405 8.57 -9.21 21.42
N GLY A 406 8.04 -8.76 22.55
CA GLY A 406 7.12 -9.59 23.34
C GLY A 406 7.79 -10.87 23.82
N ARG A 407 7.19 -12.02 23.51
CA ARG A 407 7.73 -13.36 23.84
C ARG A 407 8.74 -13.89 22.82
N ALA A 408 8.90 -13.23 21.67
CA ALA A 408 9.90 -13.60 20.69
C ALA A 408 11.27 -13.06 21.11
N GLU A 409 12.26 -13.95 21.15
CA GLU A 409 13.65 -13.63 21.46
C GLU A 409 14.54 -13.85 20.24
N PHE A 410 15.34 -12.86 19.87
CA PHE A 410 16.32 -12.93 18.79
C PHE A 410 17.72 -12.92 19.40
N SER A 411 18.41 -14.05 19.34
CA SER A 411 19.81 -14.17 19.77
C SER A 411 20.74 -14.06 18.58
N VAL A 412 21.75 -13.20 18.68
CA VAL A 412 22.79 -13.06 17.68
C VAL A 412 23.85 -14.15 17.89
N LEU A 413 24.05 -15.01 16.89
CA LEU A 413 25.01 -16.11 16.92
C LEU A 413 26.32 -15.79 16.18
N ALA A 414 26.25 -14.94 15.17
CA ALA A 414 27.38 -14.42 14.40
C ALA A 414 27.15 -12.92 14.14
N PRO A 415 28.20 -12.09 13.95
CA PRO A 415 29.61 -12.46 13.75
C PRO A 415 30.29 -13.04 15.01
N LEU A 416 31.40 -13.78 14.83
CA LEU A 416 32.18 -14.37 15.93
C LEU A 416 33.40 -13.52 16.36
N GLY A 417 33.67 -12.41 15.66
CA GLY A 417 34.79 -11.51 15.96
C GLY A 417 36.18 -12.08 15.62
N ASP A 418 36.24 -13.19 14.87
CA ASP A 418 37.48 -13.93 14.56
C ASP A 418 38.36 -13.29 13.48
N GLY A 419 37.91 -12.18 12.87
CA GLY A 419 38.71 -11.42 11.90
C GLY A 419 38.71 -12.00 10.49
N GLU A 420 37.70 -12.81 10.15
CA GLU A 420 37.40 -13.17 8.76
C GLU A 420 37.21 -11.88 7.92
N GLU A 421 37.59 -11.87 6.65
CA GLU A 421 37.47 -10.69 5.77
C GLU A 421 36.25 -10.76 4.85
N ASP A 422 35.79 -11.97 4.52
CA ASP A 422 34.61 -12.19 3.67
C ASP A 422 33.33 -11.69 4.39
N SER A 423 32.57 -10.84 3.70
CA SER A 423 31.36 -10.21 4.24
C SER A 423 30.23 -11.22 4.49
N ASN A 424 30.16 -12.26 3.67
CA ASN A 424 29.09 -13.25 3.72
C ASN A 424 29.38 -14.24 4.84
N GLU A 425 30.64 -14.68 4.98
CA GLU A 425 31.09 -15.48 6.11
C GLU A 425 30.99 -14.72 7.43
N ASN A 426 31.11 -13.40 7.45
CA ASN A 426 30.88 -12.55 8.64
C ASN A 426 29.44 -12.07 8.82
N GLY A 427 28.50 -12.62 8.05
CA GLY A 427 27.10 -12.24 8.12
C GLY A 427 26.50 -12.46 9.51
N MET A 428 25.49 -11.65 9.85
CA MET A 428 24.71 -11.86 11.06
C MET A 428 23.88 -13.13 10.94
N VAL A 429 24.00 -14.01 11.94
CA VAL A 429 23.17 -15.20 12.09
C VAL A 429 22.25 -15.02 13.29
N LEU A 430 20.96 -15.18 13.08
CA LEU A 430 19.94 -14.95 14.10
C LEU A 430 19.22 -16.24 14.45
N LEU A 431 19.12 -16.51 15.75
CA LEU A 431 18.25 -17.54 16.30
C LEU A 431 17.03 -16.89 16.95
N LEU A 432 15.86 -17.13 16.37
CA LEU A 432 14.58 -16.75 16.92
C LEU A 432 14.03 -17.87 17.81
N ARG A 433 13.67 -17.53 19.04
CA ARG A 433 12.96 -18.42 19.97
C ARG A 433 11.60 -17.85 20.31
N TYR A 434 10.58 -18.70 20.25
CA TYR A 434 9.21 -18.36 20.67
C TYR A 434 8.56 -19.59 21.31
N GLY A 435 8.60 -19.66 22.64
CA GLY A 435 8.28 -20.90 23.35
C GLY A 435 9.24 -22.02 22.96
N GLU A 436 8.70 -23.14 22.50
CA GLU A 436 9.49 -24.28 22.00
C GLU A 436 9.95 -24.09 20.55
N PHE A 437 9.31 -23.19 19.80
CA PHE A 437 9.63 -22.96 18.39
C PHE A 437 10.97 -22.27 18.23
N LYS A 438 11.79 -22.78 17.32
CA LYS A 438 13.09 -22.19 16.95
C LYS A 438 13.18 -21.95 15.44
N GLY A 439 13.47 -20.71 15.07
CA GLY A 439 13.78 -20.33 13.69
C GLY A 439 15.23 -19.86 13.56
N LEU A 440 15.93 -20.27 12.50
CA LEU A 440 17.29 -19.84 12.20
C LEU A 440 17.33 -19.05 10.90
N PHE A 441 17.95 -17.87 10.95
CA PHE A 441 18.22 -17.01 9.79
C PHE A 441 19.73 -16.93 9.61
N THR A 442 20.23 -17.50 8.52
CA THR A 442 21.66 -17.70 8.31
C THR A 442 22.30 -16.63 7.41
N GLY A 443 21.50 -15.83 6.69
CA GLY A 443 22.01 -15.03 5.59
C GLY A 443 22.78 -15.91 4.60
N ASP A 444 23.94 -15.43 4.17
CA ASP A 444 24.72 -16.04 3.10
C ASP A 444 26.00 -16.73 3.57
N ILE A 445 26.04 -17.14 4.85
CA ILE A 445 27.18 -17.90 5.38
C ILE A 445 27.40 -19.20 4.59
N GLY A 446 28.66 -19.58 4.38
CA GLY A 446 29.06 -20.84 3.78
C GLY A 446 29.44 -21.90 4.81
N GLU A 447 29.88 -23.05 4.30
CA GLU A 447 30.14 -24.25 5.11
C GLU A 447 31.18 -24.04 6.21
N GLU A 448 32.17 -23.15 6.01
CA GLU A 448 33.22 -22.90 7.00
C GLU A 448 32.67 -22.19 8.24
N ARG A 449 31.85 -21.14 8.06
CA ARG A 449 31.16 -20.52 9.20
C ARG A 449 30.13 -21.44 9.82
N GLU A 450 29.41 -22.23 9.03
CA GLU A 450 28.46 -23.23 9.55
C GLU A 450 29.13 -24.17 10.55
N LYS A 451 30.31 -24.71 10.21
CA LYS A 451 31.12 -25.58 11.09
C LYS A 451 31.47 -24.87 12.41
N LYS A 452 31.90 -23.61 12.34
CA LYS A 452 32.23 -22.80 13.53
C LYS A 452 31.01 -22.54 14.42
N LEU A 453 29.80 -22.55 13.86
CA LEU A 453 28.56 -22.31 14.59
C LEU A 453 27.94 -23.56 15.24
N LEU A 454 28.33 -24.77 14.80
CA LEU A 454 27.84 -26.06 15.34
C LEU A 454 27.79 -26.16 16.88
N PRO A 455 28.76 -25.62 17.65
CA PRO A 455 28.70 -25.66 19.12
C PRO A 455 27.58 -24.82 19.74
N TYR A 456 27.05 -23.83 19.00
CA TYR A 456 26.09 -22.83 19.49
C TYR A 456 24.68 -23.03 18.94
N ILE A 457 24.52 -23.91 17.95
CA ILE A 457 23.24 -24.26 17.34
C ILE A 457 22.79 -25.65 17.79
N GLY A 458 21.49 -25.91 17.63
CA GLY A 458 20.88 -27.21 17.89
C GLY A 458 19.67 -27.38 16.99
N ILE A 459 18.76 -28.27 17.37
CA ILE A 459 17.55 -28.54 16.58
C ILE A 459 16.72 -27.27 16.43
N VAL A 460 16.28 -27.00 15.20
CA VAL A 460 15.40 -25.88 14.84
C VAL A 460 14.16 -26.40 14.09
N ASP A 461 13.06 -25.66 14.16
CA ASP A 461 11.84 -25.99 13.43
C ASP A 461 11.85 -25.36 12.03
N PHE A 462 12.38 -24.14 11.93
CA PHE A 462 12.44 -23.36 10.70
C PHE A 462 13.88 -22.96 10.37
N LEU A 463 14.27 -23.15 9.12
CA LEU A 463 15.52 -22.69 8.55
C LEU A 463 15.25 -21.79 7.35
N LYS A 464 15.69 -20.53 7.40
CA LYS A 464 15.93 -19.79 6.18
C LYS A 464 17.21 -20.37 5.56
N VAL A 465 17.08 -21.04 4.43
CA VAL A 465 18.19 -21.72 3.76
C VAL A 465 19.22 -20.68 3.34
N GLY A 466 20.50 -21.00 3.60
CA GLY A 466 21.61 -20.07 3.41
C GLY A 466 21.90 -19.80 1.95
N HIS A 467 22.34 -18.56 1.67
CA HIS A 467 22.86 -18.14 0.37
C HIS A 467 21.95 -18.51 -0.80
N HIS A 468 20.65 -18.28 -0.62
CA HIS A 468 19.59 -18.53 -1.60
C HIS A 468 19.53 -19.99 -2.13
N GLY A 469 20.11 -20.94 -1.39
CA GLY A 469 20.23 -22.34 -1.81
C GLY A 469 21.48 -22.67 -2.62
N SER A 470 22.57 -21.89 -2.47
CA SER A 470 23.89 -22.18 -3.04
C SER A 470 24.39 -23.58 -2.68
N ARG A 471 25.19 -24.19 -3.56
CA ARG A 471 25.86 -25.49 -3.29
C ARG A 471 26.93 -25.40 -2.20
N TYR A 472 27.41 -24.19 -1.88
CA TYR A 472 28.48 -23.93 -0.91
C TYR A 472 27.96 -23.54 0.48
N SER A 473 26.65 -23.65 0.69
CA SER A 473 25.99 -23.39 1.96
C SER A 473 25.03 -24.53 2.27
N THR A 474 24.52 -24.55 3.50
CA THR A 474 23.61 -25.56 4.03
C THR A 474 24.23 -26.96 3.91
N SER A 475 25.41 -27.12 4.52
CA SER A 475 26.17 -28.38 4.50
C SER A 475 25.44 -29.53 5.19
N GLU A 476 25.78 -30.76 4.82
CA GLU A 476 25.17 -31.96 5.41
C GLU A 476 25.37 -32.02 6.92
N VAL A 477 26.58 -31.74 7.40
CA VAL A 477 26.91 -31.69 8.85
C VAL A 477 26.08 -30.62 9.57
N PHE A 478 25.81 -29.50 8.91
CA PHE A 478 24.94 -28.45 9.45
C PHE A 478 23.49 -28.92 9.56
N LEU A 479 22.96 -29.57 8.52
CA LEU A 479 21.61 -30.13 8.53
C LEU A 479 21.44 -31.28 9.53
N GLU A 480 22.44 -32.15 9.71
CA GLU A 480 22.42 -33.22 10.71
C GLU A 480 22.27 -32.67 12.14
N LYS A 481 22.88 -31.50 12.41
CA LYS A 481 22.80 -30.80 13.69
C LYS A 481 21.47 -30.05 13.86
N LEU A 482 20.99 -29.39 12.81
CA LEU A 482 19.79 -28.54 12.84
C LEU A 482 18.48 -29.32 12.76
N ARG A 483 18.44 -30.43 12.00
CA ARG A 483 17.24 -31.22 11.70
C ARG A 483 15.98 -30.36 11.46
N PRO A 484 16.04 -29.38 10.55
CA PRO A 484 14.94 -28.45 10.33
C PRO A 484 13.70 -29.19 9.83
N LYS A 485 12.52 -28.85 10.35
CA LYS A 485 11.26 -29.36 9.82
C LYS A 485 10.88 -28.67 8.52
N ILE A 486 11.15 -27.36 8.44
CA ILE A 486 10.78 -26.52 7.31
C ILE A 486 12.01 -25.70 6.89
N GLY A 487 12.31 -25.73 5.60
CA GLY A 487 13.36 -24.94 4.96
C GLY A 487 12.73 -24.03 3.92
N VAL A 488 12.94 -22.72 4.02
CA VAL A 488 12.51 -21.78 2.98
C VAL A 488 13.71 -21.28 2.21
N ILE A 489 13.65 -21.43 0.89
CA ILE A 489 14.62 -20.90 -0.06
C ILE A 489 14.02 -19.63 -0.68
N SER A 490 14.66 -18.49 -0.41
CA SER A 490 14.38 -17.26 -1.13
C SER A 490 15.27 -17.20 -2.36
N CYS A 491 14.67 -17.21 -3.54
CA CYS A 491 15.39 -17.12 -4.81
C CYS A 491 14.42 -16.72 -5.92
N SER A 492 14.96 -16.36 -7.09
CA SER A 492 14.17 -16.09 -8.30
C SER A 492 14.23 -17.27 -9.27
N ASP A 493 13.17 -17.52 -10.03
CA ASP A 493 13.17 -18.46 -11.16
C ASP A 493 14.13 -18.07 -12.31
N SER A 494 14.45 -16.79 -12.38
CA SER A 494 15.20 -16.11 -13.44
C SER A 494 16.59 -15.66 -12.99
N ASN A 495 17.08 -16.18 -11.86
CA ASN A 495 18.43 -15.86 -11.39
C ASN A 495 19.51 -16.52 -12.28
N THR A 496 20.68 -15.88 -12.38
CA THR A 496 21.81 -16.37 -13.18
C THR A 496 22.82 -17.19 -12.39
N TYR A 497 22.62 -17.34 -11.07
CA TYR A 497 23.53 -18.03 -10.17
C TYR A 497 23.34 -19.56 -10.17
N GLY A 498 22.25 -20.04 -10.76
CA GLY A 498 21.88 -21.46 -10.72
C GLY A 498 21.31 -21.87 -9.36
N HIS A 499 20.77 -20.90 -8.60
CA HIS A 499 20.14 -21.15 -7.31
C HIS A 499 18.65 -21.50 -7.49
N PRO A 500 18.05 -22.34 -6.63
CA PRO A 500 18.75 -23.22 -5.69
C PRO A 500 19.49 -24.34 -6.45
N SER A 501 20.65 -24.74 -5.91
CA SER A 501 21.42 -25.84 -6.47
C SER A 501 20.68 -27.18 -6.23
N PRO A 502 20.67 -28.11 -7.21
CA PRO A 502 20.11 -29.44 -7.03
C PRO A 502 20.71 -30.19 -5.83
N GLU A 503 22.02 -30.04 -5.59
CA GLU A 503 22.73 -30.68 -4.48
C GLU A 503 22.26 -30.16 -3.12
N THR A 504 21.95 -28.86 -3.00
CA THR A 504 21.38 -28.31 -1.76
C THR A 504 19.96 -28.79 -1.52
N ILE A 505 19.15 -28.91 -2.57
CA ILE A 505 17.80 -29.48 -2.46
C ILE A 505 17.88 -30.93 -1.99
N GLU A 506 18.73 -31.75 -2.62
CA GLU A 506 18.90 -33.16 -2.25
C GLU A 506 19.35 -33.30 -0.79
N ARG A 507 20.31 -32.48 -0.33
CA ARG A 507 20.74 -32.45 1.08
C ARG A 507 19.58 -32.13 2.04
N LEU A 508 18.75 -31.14 1.71
CA LEU A 508 17.58 -30.77 2.52
C LEU A 508 16.53 -31.90 2.56
N GLU A 509 16.23 -32.51 1.42
CA GLU A 509 15.27 -33.62 1.31
C GLU A 509 15.76 -34.86 2.07
N ASN A 510 17.04 -35.20 1.95
CA ASN A 510 17.67 -36.31 2.68
C ASN A 510 17.66 -36.07 4.21
N ALA A 511 17.73 -34.82 4.65
CA ALA A 511 17.58 -34.45 6.05
C ALA A 511 16.12 -34.50 6.55
N GLY A 512 15.15 -34.84 5.68
CA GLY A 512 13.72 -34.88 6.00
C GLY A 512 13.05 -33.51 6.12
N CYS A 513 13.67 -32.46 5.56
CA CYS A 513 13.19 -31.09 5.61
C CYS A 513 12.09 -30.86 4.56
N GLN A 514 10.96 -30.24 4.95
CA GLN A 514 9.99 -29.75 3.99
C GLN A 514 10.51 -28.44 3.35
N VAL A 515 10.83 -28.49 2.06
CA VAL A 515 11.40 -27.36 1.32
C VAL A 515 10.31 -26.53 0.63
N GLU A 516 10.34 -25.21 0.83
CA GLU A 516 9.47 -24.23 0.19
C GLU A 516 10.29 -23.19 -0.58
N TYR A 517 9.74 -22.67 -1.69
CA TYR A 517 10.45 -21.78 -2.60
C TYR A 517 9.65 -20.50 -2.87
N THR A 518 10.25 -19.33 -2.65
CA THR A 518 9.55 -18.06 -2.93
C THR A 518 9.23 -17.90 -4.41
N MET A 519 10.13 -18.34 -5.31
CA MET A 519 9.89 -18.27 -6.76
C MET A 519 8.68 -19.07 -7.24
N LYS A 520 8.26 -20.13 -6.53
CA LYS A 520 7.10 -20.96 -6.89
C LYS A 520 5.84 -20.50 -6.18
N ASN A 521 5.96 -20.22 -4.88
CA ASN A 521 4.82 -20.05 -3.98
C ASN A 521 4.49 -18.57 -3.69
N GLY A 522 5.27 -17.63 -4.23
CA GLY A 522 5.24 -16.23 -3.84
C GLY A 522 5.71 -16.06 -2.40
N ALA A 523 5.08 -15.16 -1.64
CA ALA A 523 5.36 -15.06 -0.21
C ALA A 523 4.95 -16.34 0.53
N ILE A 524 5.83 -16.82 1.41
CA ILE A 524 5.61 -18.00 2.25
C ILE A 524 5.56 -17.55 3.71
N THR A 525 4.43 -17.79 4.38
CA THR A 525 4.23 -17.43 5.79
C THR A 525 4.17 -18.68 6.66
N ILE A 526 5.12 -18.77 7.60
CA ILE A 526 5.12 -19.76 8.68
C ILE A 526 4.40 -19.14 9.88
N LYS A 527 3.25 -19.71 10.26
CA LYS A 527 2.50 -19.27 11.45
C LYS A 527 2.68 -20.27 12.58
N VAL A 528 3.09 -19.76 13.73
CA VAL A 528 3.23 -20.53 14.96
C VAL A 528 2.14 -20.09 15.93
N LYS A 529 1.15 -20.97 16.12
CA LYS A 529 0.05 -20.76 17.06
C LYS A 529 0.09 -21.87 18.10
N GLU A 530 0.30 -21.47 19.35
CA GLU A 530 0.55 -22.40 20.46
C GLU A 530 1.74 -23.33 20.17
N LYS A 531 1.49 -24.60 19.85
CA LYS A 531 2.50 -25.60 19.48
C LYS A 531 2.39 -26.08 18.03
N MET A 532 1.46 -25.52 17.26
CA MET A 532 1.20 -25.91 15.88
C MET A 532 1.88 -24.95 14.92
N ILE A 533 2.48 -25.51 13.86
CA ILE A 533 3.11 -24.77 12.78
C ILE A 533 2.25 -24.93 11.53
N PHE A 534 1.87 -23.81 10.91
CA PHE A 534 1.11 -23.76 9.67
C PHE A 534 1.92 -23.04 8.59
N ILE A 535 1.81 -23.51 7.35
CA ILE A 535 2.45 -22.90 6.19
C ILE A 535 1.35 -22.33 5.31
N GLU A 536 1.41 -21.03 5.02
CA GLU A 536 0.56 -20.36 4.06
C GLU A 536 1.39 -19.90 2.86
N ARG A 537 0.87 -20.17 1.65
CA ARG A 537 1.48 -19.77 0.38
C ARG A 537 0.64 -18.67 -0.25
N PHE A 538 1.30 -17.69 -0.86
CA PHE A 538 0.61 -16.61 -1.56
C PHE A 538 -0.06 -17.13 -2.83
N VAL A 539 0.69 -17.88 -3.64
CA VAL A 539 0.15 -18.61 -4.79
C VAL A 539 -0.54 -19.86 -4.26
N LYS A 540 -1.87 -19.92 -4.41
CA LYS A 540 -2.68 -21.11 -4.10
C LYS A 540 -2.78 -21.95 -5.37
N GLU A 541 -2.40 -23.22 -5.28
CA GLU A 541 -2.61 -24.22 -6.33
C GLU A 541 -4.09 -24.45 -6.65
#